data_AF-A0A7C5G2K4-F1
#
_entry.id   AF-A0A7C5G2K4-F1
#
_cell.length_a   1.000
_cell.length_b   1.000
_cell.length_c   1.000
_cell.angle_alpha   90.00
_cell.angle_beta   90.00
_cell.angle_gamma   90.00
#
_symmetry.space_group_name_H-M   'P 1'
#
loop_
_entity.id
_entity.type
_entity.pdbx_description
1 polymer ?
#
loop_
_entity_poly.entity_id
_entity_poly.type
_entity_poly.pdbx_seq_one_letter_code
_entity_poly.pdbx_strand_id
1 'polypeptide(L)'
;MEPPRFLIETVLPLEELSKEARREKAIRHGHISTLHVWWARRPLVVARAAVLGALVTVKDFADHFGIPLSRENSEQLLTKI
;
A
#
# COMPACT_ATOMS: atom_id res chain seq x y z
N MET A 1 20.51 -17.64 -8.40
CA MET A 1 20.16 -16.23 -8.69
C MET A 1 18.96 -15.92 -7.83
N GLU A 2 19.06 -14.95 -6.91
CA GLU A 2 17.92 -14.56 -6.06
C GLU A 2 16.78 -14.01 -6.94
N PRO A 3 15.52 -14.38 -6.69
CA PRO A 3 14.38 -13.84 -7.45
C PRO A 3 14.23 -12.33 -7.20
N PRO A 4 13.73 -11.57 -8.19
CA PRO A 4 13.45 -10.15 -8.00
C PRO A 4 12.39 -9.99 -6.91
N ARG A 5 12.63 -9.06 -5.99
CA ARG A 5 11.72 -8.79 -4.86
C ARG A 5 10.71 -7.73 -5.25
N PHE A 6 9.43 -8.00 -5.03
CA PHE A 6 8.34 -7.06 -5.35
C PHE A 6 8.05 -6.12 -4.18
N LEU A 7 7.54 -4.93 -4.47
CA LEU A 7 7.22 -3.93 -3.43
C LEU A 7 6.25 -4.47 -2.38
N ILE A 8 5.25 -5.27 -2.80
CA ILE A 8 4.26 -5.87 -1.90
C ILE A 8 4.87 -6.85 -0.89
N GLU A 9 6.04 -7.43 -1.19
CA GLU A 9 6.74 -8.39 -0.33
C GLU A 9 7.67 -7.70 0.68
N THR A 10 7.97 -6.42 0.49
CA THR A 10 8.88 -5.66 1.37
C THR A 10 8.23 -4.48 2.06
N VAL A 11 7.68 -3.56 1.29
CA VAL A 11 7.29 -2.23 1.76
C VAL A 11 6.00 -1.85 1.07
N LEU A 12 4.90 -2.17 1.74
CA LEU A 12 3.60 -1.59 1.44
C LEU A 12 3.28 -0.61 2.58
N PRO A 13 3.12 0.70 2.33
CA PRO A 13 2.87 1.69 3.38
C PRO A 13 1.45 1.53 3.93
N LEU A 14 1.28 0.58 4.85
CA LEU A 14 -0.02 0.10 5.29
C LEU A 14 -0.79 1.14 6.11
N GLU A 15 -0.09 1.94 6.92
CA GLU A 15 -0.68 3.00 7.72
C GLU A 15 -1.25 4.11 6.82
N GLU A 16 -0.46 4.60 5.87
CA GLU A 16 -0.87 5.61 4.90
C GLU A 16 -2.00 5.08 4.02
N LEU A 17 -1.91 3.85 3.53
CA LEU A 17 -2.99 3.20 2.75
C LEU A 17 -4.28 3.08 3.55
N SER A 18 -4.19 2.72 4.82
CA SER A 18 -5.35 2.60 5.72
C SER A 18 -5.98 3.96 6.03
N LYS A 19 -5.17 5.01 6.14
CA LYS A 19 -5.64 6.39 6.29
C LYS A 19 -6.39 6.87 5.04
N GLU A 20 -5.82 6.66 3.85
CA GLU A 20 -6.47 7.04 2.59
C GLU A 20 -7.71 6.18 2.29
N ALA A 21 -7.69 4.88 2.61
CA ALA A 21 -8.87 4.02 2.50
C ALA A 21 -10.02 4.49 3.41
N ARG A 22 -9.71 4.94 4.64
CA ARG A 22 -10.69 5.57 5.55
C ARG A 22 -11.22 6.89 5.00
N ARG A 23 -10.36 7.70 4.38
CA ARG A 23 -10.76 8.96 3.73
C ARG A 23 -11.73 8.70 2.56
N GLU A 24 -11.46 7.70 1.73
CA GLU A 24 -12.37 7.24 0.67
C GLU A 24 -13.73 6.76 1.23
N LYS A 25 -13.75 6.29 2.49
CA LYS A 25 -14.95 5.81 3.19
C LYS A 25 -15.86 6.96 3.68
N ALA A 26 -15.33 8.16 3.92
CA ALA A 26 -15.96 9.23 4.69
C ALA A 26 -16.87 10.19 3.88
N ILE A 27 -17.63 9.70 2.90
CA ILE A 27 -18.41 10.57 1.98
C ILE A 27 -19.77 10.99 2.56
N ARG A 28 -20.43 10.15 3.38
CA ARG A 28 -21.75 10.45 3.96
C ARG A 28 -21.83 9.95 5.39
N HIS A 29 -22.21 10.83 6.31
CA HIS A 29 -22.34 10.52 7.74
C HIS A 29 -23.82 10.52 8.13
N GLY A 30 -24.26 9.53 8.91
CA GLY A 30 -25.54 9.57 9.63
C GLY A 30 -26.80 9.15 8.89
N HIS A 31 -26.72 8.69 7.63
CA HIS A 31 -27.92 8.19 6.92
C HIS A 31 -28.06 6.67 7.05
N ILE A 32 -29.20 6.17 7.49
CA ILE A 32 -29.45 4.72 7.66
C ILE A 32 -29.21 3.96 6.35
N SER A 33 -29.55 4.58 5.21
CA SER A 33 -29.29 3.97 3.89
C SER A 33 -27.80 3.82 3.56
N THR A 34 -26.86 4.34 4.36
CA THR A 34 -25.41 4.16 4.17
C THR A 34 -24.80 3.07 5.04
N LEU A 35 -25.58 2.38 5.89
CA LEU A 35 -25.09 1.25 6.70
C LEU A 35 -24.59 0.07 5.85
N HIS A 36 -25.31 -0.27 4.76
CA HIS A 36 -24.96 -1.39 3.88
C HIS A 36 -23.60 -1.22 3.18
N VAL A 37 -23.11 0.02 3.10
CA VAL A 37 -21.83 0.39 2.49
C VAL A 37 -20.65 -0.24 3.25
N TRP A 38 -20.76 -0.49 4.56
CA TRP A 38 -19.69 -1.11 5.33
C TRP A 38 -19.33 -2.52 4.84
N TRP A 39 -20.33 -3.31 4.42
CA TRP A 39 -20.13 -4.68 3.94
C TRP A 39 -19.87 -4.80 2.43
N ALA A 40 -20.25 -3.79 1.63
CA ALA A 40 -20.16 -3.86 0.17
C ALA A 40 -18.94 -3.16 -0.45
N ARG A 41 -18.13 -2.42 0.33
CA ARG A 41 -17.08 -1.56 -0.24
C ARG A 41 -15.75 -2.29 -0.46
N ARG A 42 -15.20 -2.09 -1.66
CA ARG A 42 -13.82 -2.41 -2.03
C ARG A 42 -13.02 -1.10 -2.14
N PRO A 43 -12.17 -0.74 -1.16
CA PRO A 43 -11.40 0.51 -1.21
C PRO A 43 -10.45 0.51 -2.41
N LEU A 44 -10.67 1.41 -3.36
CA LEU A 44 -9.94 1.44 -4.63
C LEU A 44 -8.48 1.79 -4.44
N VAL A 45 -8.17 2.64 -3.45
CA VAL A 45 -6.80 2.98 -3.06
C VAL A 45 -5.98 1.72 -2.74
N VAL A 46 -6.54 0.80 -1.94
CA VAL A 46 -5.83 -0.42 -1.54
C VAL A 46 -5.67 -1.36 -2.72
N ALA A 47 -6.72 -1.52 -3.53
CA ALA A 47 -6.66 -2.37 -4.71
C ALA A 47 -5.59 -1.90 -5.72
N ARG A 48 -5.52 -0.59 -5.97
CA ARG A 48 -4.50 0.00 -6.87
C ARG A 48 -3.09 -0.20 -6.32
N ALA A 49 -2.89 0.04 -5.03
CA ALA A 49 -1.59 -0.16 -4.40
C ALA A 49 -1.16 -1.62 -4.40
N ALA A 50 -2.08 -2.56 -4.19
CA ALA A 50 -1.80 -3.99 -4.26
C ALA A 50 -1.38 -4.42 -5.68
N VAL A 51 -2.09 -3.96 -6.72
CA VAL A 51 -1.74 -4.25 -8.12
C VAL A 51 -0.36 -3.66 -8.46
N LEU A 52 -0.12 -2.40 -8.11
CA LEU A 52 1.19 -1.78 -8.37
C LEU A 52 2.31 -2.48 -7.60
N GLY A 53 2.07 -2.81 -6.34
CA GLY A 53 3.03 -3.50 -5.49
C GLY A 53 3.38 -4.91 -5.98
N ALA A 54 2.44 -5.59 -6.66
CA ALA A 54 2.66 -6.92 -7.24
C ALA A 54 3.36 -6.88 -8.61
N LEU A 55 3.37 -5.73 -9.30
CA LEU A 55 3.96 -5.59 -10.63
C LEU A 55 5.34 -4.92 -10.61
N VAL A 56 5.61 -4.08 -9.61
CA VAL A 56 6.83 -3.27 -9.54
C VAL A 56 7.83 -3.88 -8.57
N THR A 57 9.07 -4.05 -9.02
CA THR A 57 10.16 -4.53 -8.17
C THR A 57 10.72 -3.41 -7.32
N VAL A 58 11.29 -3.74 -6.16
CA VAL A 58 11.94 -2.78 -5.27
C VAL A 58 13.10 -2.07 -5.99
N LYS A 59 13.83 -2.81 -6.84
CA LYS A 59 14.95 -2.28 -7.62
C LYS A 59 14.49 -1.23 -8.63
N ASP A 60 13.50 -1.57 -9.45
CA ASP A 60 13.02 -0.64 -10.49
C ASP A 60 12.41 0.62 -9.89
N PHE A 61 11.71 0.48 -8.76
CA PHE A 61 11.19 1.62 -8.01
C PHE A 61 12.32 2.52 -7.51
N ALA A 62 13.34 1.94 -6.87
CA ALA A 62 14.45 2.70 -6.34
C ALA A 62 15.26 3.41 -7.43
N ASP A 63 15.53 2.72 -8.54
CA ASP A 63 16.23 3.27 -9.71
C ASP A 63 15.45 4.44 -10.31
N HIS A 64 14.11 4.34 -10.41
CA HIS A 64 13.26 5.39 -10.96
C HIS A 64 13.24 6.66 -10.11
N PHE A 65 13.23 6.52 -8.78
CA PHE A 65 13.17 7.65 -7.84
C PHE A 65 14.55 8.08 -7.32
N GLY A 66 15.64 7.48 -7.80
CA GLY A 66 17.01 7.78 -7.34
C GLY A 66 17.24 7.45 -5.86
N ILE A 67 16.53 6.45 -5.33
CA ILE A 67 16.61 6.05 -3.92
C ILE A 67 17.77 5.06 -3.77
N PRO A 68 18.76 5.33 -2.90
CA PRO A 68 19.84 4.38 -2.65
C PRO A 68 19.30 3.15 -1.91
N LEU A 69 19.41 1.98 -2.55
CA LEU A 69 19.14 0.69 -1.92
C LEU A 69 20.31 0.30 -0.99
N SER A 70 20.36 0.88 0.21
CA SER A 70 21.24 0.37 1.27
C SER A 70 20.64 -0.89 1.89
N ARG A 71 21.49 -1.85 2.30
CA ARG A 71 21.04 -3.04 3.06
C ARG A 71 20.39 -2.67 4.40
N GLU A 72 20.78 -1.53 4.98
CA GLU A 72 20.21 -1.00 6.22
C GLU A 72 18.76 -0.54 6.07
N ASN A 73 18.39 0.04 4.91
CA ASN A 73 17.02 0.48 4.67
C ASN A 73 16.07 -0.72 4.62
N SER A 74 16.47 -1.86 4.04
CA SER A 74 15.63 -3.06 4.03
C SER A 74 15.36 -3.62 5.44
N GLU A 75 16.29 -3.47 6.40
CA GLU A 75 16.10 -3.95 7.77
C GLU A 75 15.32 -2.94 8.63
N GLN A 76 15.58 -1.63 8.47
CA GLN A 76 14.80 -0.59 9.15
C GLN A 76 13.32 -0.56 8.71
N LEU A 77 13.04 -0.93 7.45
CA LEU A 77 11.67 -0.98 6.91
C LEU A 77 10.87 -2.20 7.42
N LEU A 78 11.54 -3.30 7.79
CA LEU A 78 10.92 -4.47 8.43
C LEU A 78 10.61 -4.26 9.92
N THR A 79 11.26 -3.29 10.55
CA THR A 79 11.16 -3.03 12.01
C THR A 79 10.00 -2.10 12.36
N LYS A 80 9.29 -1.54 11.37
CA LYS A 80 8.19 -0.56 11.54
C LYS A 80 6.78 -1.13 11.34
N ILE A 81 6.62 -2.45 11.42
CA ILE A 81 5.28 -3.07 11.61
C ILE A 81 4.87 -2.90 13.07
#